data_AF-A0A355GB43-F1
#
_entry.id   AF-A0A355GB43-F1
#
_cell.length_a   1.000
_cell.length_b   1.000
_cell.length_c   1.000
_cell.angle_alpha   90.00
_cell.angle_beta   90.00
_cell.angle_gamma   90.00
#
_symmetry.space_group_name_H-M   'P 1'
#
loop_
_entity.id
_entity.type
_entity.pdbx_description
1 polymer ?
#
loop_
_entity_poly.entity_id
_entity_poly.type
_entity_poly.pdbx_seq_one_letter_code
_entity_poly.pdbx_strand_id
1 'polypeptide(L)'
;MGLQALSRRLTITVPSLSLGGAEGVAAMMANHWAKQGHTVTLITLDSKETDSFSLDAVVQRIALNLMQDSGNLFQAVSNNRLRINYLQSA
;
A
#
# COMPACT_ATOMS: atom_id res chain seq x y z
N MET A 1 -28.00 -12.42 -19.04
CA MET A 1 -27.65 -10.98 -19.04
C MET A 1 -26.70 -10.77 -17.88
N GLY A 2 -25.40 -10.99 -18.09
CA GLY A 2 -24.41 -10.93 -17.02
C GLY A 2 -24.25 -9.49 -16.57
N LEU A 3 -24.34 -9.24 -15.25
CA LEU A 3 -23.87 -7.99 -14.67
C LEU A 3 -22.41 -7.83 -15.09
N GLN A 4 -22.15 -6.98 -16.09
CA GLN A 4 -20.80 -6.46 -16.27
C GLN A 4 -20.51 -5.69 -14.98
N ALA A 5 -19.75 -6.31 -14.08
CA ALA A 5 -19.29 -5.65 -12.87
C ALA A 5 -18.52 -4.40 -13.32
N LEU A 6 -19.03 -3.22 -12.96
CA LEU A 6 -18.37 -1.96 -13.27
C LEU A 6 -16.94 -2.02 -12.72
N SER A 7 -15.94 -1.85 -13.59
CA SER A 7 -14.56 -1.77 -13.15
C SER A 7 -14.38 -0.56 -12.23
N ARG A 8 -13.80 -0.80 -11.04
CA ARG A 8 -13.57 0.22 -10.01
C ARG A 8 -12.07 0.49 -9.85
N ARG A 9 -11.75 1.64 -9.28
CA ARG A 9 -10.41 2.01 -8.84
C ARG A 9 -10.37 1.94 -7.31
N LEU A 10 -9.48 1.12 -6.78
CA LEU A 10 -9.34 0.87 -5.35
C LEU A 10 -7.92 1.18 -4.91
N THR A 11 -7.78 1.97 -3.85
CA THR A 11 -6.49 2.23 -3.20
C THR A 11 -6.53 1.65 -1.80
N ILE A 12 -5.58 0.77 -1.51
CA ILE A 12 -5.38 0.17 -0.20
C ILE A 12 -4.08 0.72 0.37
N THR A 13 -4.12 1.27 1.58
CA THR A 13 -2.94 1.84 2.24
C THR A 13 -2.74 1.13 3.57
N VAL A 14 -1.56 0.53 3.74
CA VAL A 14 -1.15 -0.15 4.98
C VAL A 14 0.26 0.29 5.36
N PRO A 15 0.69 0.14 6.63
CA PRO A 15 2.04 0.53 7.03
C PRO A 15 3.13 -0.23 6.25
N SER A 16 2.99 -1.55 6.11
CA SER A 16 3.95 -2.47 5.49
C SER A 16 3.22 -3.69 4.89
N LEU A 17 3.95 -4.54 4.17
CA LEU A 17 3.50 -5.88 3.74
C LEU A 17 4.40 -6.98 4.33
N SER A 18 4.76 -6.85 5.60
CA SER A 18 5.63 -7.77 6.32
C SER A 18 4.89 -9.06 6.73
N LEU A 19 4.76 -9.37 8.03
CA LEU A 19 4.14 -10.60 8.53
C LEU A 19 2.88 -10.35 9.38
N GLY A 20 2.29 -9.15 9.31
CA GLY A 20 1.10 -8.80 10.06
C GLY A 20 -0.18 -9.44 9.51
N GLY A 21 -1.10 -9.85 10.38
CA GLY A 21 -2.39 -10.45 9.96
C GLY A 21 -3.24 -9.51 9.09
N ALA A 22 -3.28 -8.21 9.43
CA ALA A 22 -3.99 -7.21 8.62
C ALA A 22 -3.32 -6.98 7.25
N GLU A 23 -1.99 -7.11 7.18
CA GLU A 23 -1.21 -6.95 5.95
C GLU A 23 -1.48 -8.11 4.99
N GLY A 24 -1.54 -9.34 5.52
CA GLY A 24 -1.91 -10.52 4.73
C GLY A 24 -3.33 -10.42 4.17
N VAL A 25 -4.28 -9.91 4.96
CA VAL A 25 -5.64 -9.62 4.48
C VAL A 25 -5.63 -8.55 3.40
N ALA A 26 -4.85 -7.47 3.57
CA ALA A 26 -4.74 -6.41 2.56
C ALA A 26 -4.18 -6.94 1.22
N ALA A 27 -3.13 -7.76 1.26
CA ALA A 27 -2.58 -8.41 0.07
C ALA A 27 -3.58 -9.37 -0.60
N MET A 28 -4.28 -10.18 0.20
CA MET A 28 -5.34 -11.08 -0.29
C MET A 28 -6.45 -10.30 -1.01
N MET A 29 -6.94 -9.22 -0.39
CA MET A 29 -8.02 -8.39 -0.94
C MET A 29 -7.56 -7.67 -2.21
N ALA A 30 -6.34 -7.14 -2.23
CA ALA A 30 -5.77 -6.51 -3.41
C ALA A 30 -5.75 -7.46 -4.61
N ASN A 31 -5.24 -8.67 -4.41
CA ASN A 31 -5.17 -9.71 -5.44
C ASN A 31 -6.57 -10.18 -5.87
N HIS A 32 -7.50 -10.29 -4.93
CA HIS A 32 -8.88 -10.69 -5.22
C HIS A 32 -9.56 -9.70 -6.17
N TRP A 33 -9.50 -8.41 -5.86
CA TRP A 33 -10.15 -7.38 -6.68
C TRP A 33 -9.45 -7.14 -8.00
N ALA A 34 -8.13 -7.26 -8.05
CA ALA A 34 -7.36 -7.27 -9.30
C ALA A 34 -7.88 -8.37 -10.26
N LYS A 35 -8.06 -9.60 -9.75
CA LYS A 35 -8.60 -10.73 -10.54
C LYS A 35 -10.03 -10.53 -11.00
N GLN A 36 -10.81 -9.70 -10.30
CA GLN A 36 -12.16 -9.30 -10.72
C GLN A 36 -12.17 -8.17 -11.78
N GLY A 37 -11.00 -7.73 -12.26
CA GLY A 37 -10.88 -6.69 -13.28
C GLY A 37 -10.98 -5.28 -12.72
N HIS A 38 -10.79 -5.09 -11.42
CA HIS A 38 -10.66 -3.76 -10.82
C HIS A 38 -9.21 -3.27 -10.90
N THR A 39 -9.04 -1.97 -11.06
CA THR A 39 -7.73 -1.33 -10.95
C THR A 39 -7.40 -1.15 -9.47
N VAL A 40 -6.39 -1.87 -8.98
CA VAL A 40 -6.01 -1.85 -7.57
C VAL A 40 -4.62 -1.26 -7.40
N THR A 41 -4.50 -0.28 -6.50
CA THR A 41 -3.23 0.27 -6.04
C THR A 41 -3.04 -0.09 -4.57
N LEU A 42 -1.88 -0.66 -4.21
CA LEU A 42 -1.50 -0.92 -2.83
C LEU A 42 -0.29 -0.07 -2.46
N ILE A 43 -0.49 0.80 -1.47
CA ILE A 43 0.50 1.75 -0.97
C ILE A 43 1.00 1.29 0.40
N THR A 44 2.32 1.25 0.59
CA THR A 44 2.93 1.06 1.92
C THR A 44 3.75 2.28 2.32
N LEU A 45 3.83 2.53 3.62
CA LEU A 45 4.78 3.49 4.18
C LEU A 45 6.19 2.91 4.21
N ASP A 46 6.32 1.62 4.47
CA ASP A 46 7.58 0.90 4.48
C ASP A 46 8.06 0.60 3.05
N SER A 47 9.30 0.15 2.95
CA SER A 47 9.98 -0.20 1.72
C SER A 47 9.47 -1.54 1.14
N LYS A 48 9.98 -1.98 -0.03
CA LYS A 48 9.58 -3.27 -0.63
C LYS A 48 10.40 -4.44 -0.10
N GLU A 49 11.55 -4.16 0.48
CA GLU A 49 12.54 -5.11 0.96
C GLU A 49 12.01 -5.94 2.13
N THR A 50 11.00 -5.43 2.83
CA THR A 50 10.31 -6.11 3.94
C THR A 50 9.04 -6.84 3.51
N ASP A 51 8.66 -6.78 2.22
CA ASP A 51 7.45 -7.43 1.71
C ASP A 51 7.58 -8.97 1.86
N SER A 52 6.70 -9.59 2.63
CA SER A 52 6.57 -11.05 2.78
C SER A 52 5.31 -11.60 2.11
N PHE A 53 4.42 -10.74 1.60
CA PHE A 53 3.22 -11.12 0.87
C PHE A 53 3.33 -10.79 -0.63
N SER A 54 3.08 -11.78 -1.48
CA SER A 54 3.09 -11.61 -2.93
C SER A 54 1.83 -10.91 -3.44
N LEU A 55 2.01 -10.02 -4.41
CA LEU A 55 0.92 -9.37 -5.14
C LEU A 55 0.85 -9.86 -6.58
N ASP A 56 -0.36 -9.84 -7.13
CA ASP A 56 -0.62 -10.08 -8.55
C ASP A 56 0.07 -8.98 -9.38
N ALA A 57 0.61 -9.33 -10.56
CA ALA A 57 1.39 -8.41 -11.38
C ALA A 57 0.57 -7.20 -11.87
N VAL A 58 -0.76 -7.33 -11.90
CA VAL A 58 -1.66 -6.23 -12.28
C VAL A 58 -1.99 -5.28 -11.11
N VAL A 59 -1.61 -5.62 -9.88
CA VAL A 59 -1.74 -4.71 -8.72
C VAL A 59 -0.61 -3.68 -8.78
N GLN A 60 -0.97 -2.40 -8.77
CA GLN A 60 0.02 -1.33 -8.71
C GLN A 60 0.58 -1.20 -7.29
N ARG A 61 1.83 -1.62 -7.09
CA ARG A 61 2.52 -1.56 -5.80
C ARG A 61 3.40 -0.31 -5.67
N ILE A 62 3.03 0.59 -4.75
CA ILE A 62 3.78 1.81 -4.42
C ILE A 62 4.33 1.71 -2.99
N ALA A 63 5.65 1.61 -2.84
CA ALA A 63 6.31 1.68 -1.53
C ALA A 63 6.89 3.08 -1.36
N LEU A 64 6.47 3.78 -0.31
CA LEU A 64 6.93 5.15 -0.08
C LEU A 64 8.32 5.20 0.56
N ASN A 65 8.79 4.10 1.17
CA ASN A 65 10.09 4.02 1.84
C ASN A 65 10.31 5.16 2.86
N LEU A 66 9.27 5.46 3.65
CA LEU A 66 9.26 6.54 4.62
C LEU A 66 9.49 6.05 6.05
N MET A 67 9.60 4.73 6.28
CA MET A 67 9.90 4.13 7.60
C MET A 67 11.41 4.06 7.89
N GLN A 68 12.13 5.16 7.65
CA GLN A 68 13.54 5.27 8.07
C GLN A 68 13.66 5.49 9.59
N ASP A 69 14.65 4.84 10.20
CA ASP A 69 15.01 5.04 11.61
C ASP A 69 15.31 6.53 11.87
N SER A 70 14.53 7.12 12.77
CA SER A 70 14.75 8.50 13.19
C SER A 70 15.75 8.50 14.33
N GLY A 71 17.03 8.70 14.01
CA GLY A 71 18.12 8.70 14.99
C GLY A 71 18.03 9.83 16.03
N ASN A 72 17.17 10.85 15.79
CA ASN A 72 16.92 12.00 16.68
C ASN A 72 15.46 12.48 16.63
N LEU A 73 14.96 13.09 17.72
CA LEU A 73 13.60 13.64 17.84
C LEU A 73 13.22 14.63 16.71
N PHE A 74 14.17 15.44 16.25
CA PHE A 74 13.96 16.38 15.14
C PHE A 74 13.75 15.67 13.79
N GLN A 75 14.40 14.52 13.57
CA GLN A 75 14.20 13.71 12.36
C GLN A 75 12.79 13.08 12.36
N ALA A 76 12.32 12.60 13.51
CA ALA A 76 10.98 12.05 13.65
C ALA A 76 9.88 13.07 13.30
N VAL A 77 10.03 14.33 13.74
CA VAL A 77 9.10 15.41 13.42
C VAL A 77 9.17 15.77 11.92
N SER A 78 10.37 15.83 11.34
CA SER A 78 10.52 16.16 9.90
C SER A 78 9.96 15.06 8.99
N ASN A 79 10.17 13.79 9.33
CA ASN A 79 9.70 12.64 8.57
C ASN A 79 8.16 12.53 8.60
N ASN A 80 7.54 12.86 9.75
CA ASN A 80 6.09 12.94 9.85
C ASN A 80 5.52 14.10 9.04
N ARG A 81 6.19 15.26 8.98
CA ARG A 81 5.77 16.38 8.12
C ARG A 81 5.86 16.02 6.63
N LEU A 82 6.92 15.34 6.21
CA LEU A 82 7.06 14.85 4.84
C LEU A 82 5.97 13.83 4.47
N ARG A 83 5.67 12.89 5.39
CA ARG A 83 4.57 11.93 5.22
C ARG A 83 3.21 12.60 5.02
N ILE A 84 2.89 13.60 5.84
CA ILE A 84 1.61 14.34 5.74
C ILE A 84 1.54 15.09 4.41
N ASN A 85 2.62 15.74 3.98
CA ASN A 85 2.64 16.49 2.73
C ASN A 85 2.43 15.59 1.51
N TYR A 86 3.06 14.41 1.46
CA TYR A 86 2.89 13.47 0.34
C TYR A 86 1.46 12.93 0.24
N LEU A 87 0.84 12.60 1.38
CA LEU A 87 -0.55 12.11 1.43
C LEU A 87 -1.57 13.18 1.03
N GLN A 88 -1.26 14.47 1.18
CA GLN A 88 -2.12 15.56 0.76
C GLN A 88 -1.98 15.92 -0.73
N SER A 89 -0.89 15.48 -1.37
CA SER A 89 -0.59 15.75 -2.79
C SER A 89 -0.91 14.60 -3.76
N ALA A 90 -1.29 13.43 -3.24
CA ALA A 90 -1.60 12.22 -3.99
C ALA A 90 -3.11 12.00 -4.11
#